data_AF-A0A1Y1ZSH1-F1
#
_entry.id   AF-A0A1Y1ZSH1-F1
#
_cell.length_a   1.000
_cell.length_b   1.000
_cell.length_c   1.000
_cell.angle_alpha   90.00
_cell.angle_beta   90.00
_cell.angle_gamma   90.00
#
_symmetry.space_group_name_H-M   'P 1'
#
loop_
_entity.id
_entity.type
_entity.pdbx_description
1 polymer ?
#
loop_
_entity_poly.entity_id
_entity_poly.type
_entity_poly.pdbx_seq_one_letter_code
_entity_poly.pdbx_strand_id
1 'polypeptide(L)'
;MDTSAELTADEIVGLRDAQSTFEQSAKRFEDLRQRAGIAFSGVFEESLRLKNTLDHYEATARFDPKWTHLSVLLNCEYQLYTLNRGTPLRYNPFLSHWVEALQRLSQPPSEHETLFKIDGPVPATDMRAVRIEMIKSLLRADDPSQFSRFSPKVLYDSVVEQKKNSPFEIEPYIRMLEEEGIYERTASSPVAQGKLKQAVDSSNSQPLNDRQQWSQYMLSRMEMDPKSAVDELTHLPVELAYLDFLTTLVQNQTLQKLDIPASPVIRDYIQHALRLAEHMGEHPRATPASVPESSNSAVNGGAEDGEHGRAAQTRTIKLLLLFLRNLIRKALIPPEDIYFEIQEICVRYVWIREVREFRAFIEEGEDGEEG
;
A
#
# COMPACT_ATOMS: atom_id res chain seq x y z
N MET A 1 11.76 5.35 -14.68
CA MET A 1 10.44 4.85 -14.23
C MET A 1 9.79 4.23 -15.45
N ASP A 2 9.21 3.05 -15.32
CA ASP A 2 8.53 2.39 -16.43
C ASP A 2 7.20 3.11 -16.67
N THR A 3 7.12 3.89 -17.76
CA THR A 3 5.93 4.69 -18.10
C THR A 3 4.76 3.84 -18.60
N SER A 4 4.93 2.51 -18.72
CA SER A 4 3.86 1.59 -19.10
C SER A 4 2.75 1.47 -18.06
N ALA A 5 3.00 1.89 -16.81
CA ALA A 5 2.05 1.82 -15.71
C ALA A 5 1.24 3.10 -15.47
N GLU A 6 1.39 4.14 -16.30
CA GLU A 6 0.63 5.40 -16.23
C GLU A 6 -0.36 5.51 -17.41
N LEU A 7 -1.26 6.49 -17.36
CA LEU A 7 -2.07 6.88 -18.51
C LEU A 7 -1.18 7.50 -19.59
N THR A 8 -1.46 7.17 -20.85
CA THR A 8 -0.78 7.76 -22.00
C THR A 8 -1.11 9.24 -22.12
N ALA A 9 -0.27 9.99 -22.84
CA ALA A 9 -0.51 11.40 -23.10
C ALA A 9 -1.88 11.64 -23.79
N ASP A 10 -2.30 10.75 -24.68
CA ASP A 10 -3.58 10.83 -25.37
C ASP A 10 -4.77 10.60 -24.42
N GLU A 11 -4.66 9.62 -23.51
CA GLU A 11 -5.67 9.39 -22.47
C GLU A 11 -5.81 10.62 -21.54
N ILE A 12 -4.69 11.24 -21.15
CA ILE A 12 -4.66 12.44 -20.32
C ILE A 12 -5.37 13.63 -20.98
N VAL A 13 -5.37 13.72 -22.32
CA VAL A 13 -6.13 14.76 -23.05
C VAL A 13 -7.62 14.70 -22.74
N GLY A 14 -8.16 13.52 -22.42
CA GLY A 14 -9.54 13.34 -21.99
C GLY A 14 -9.85 13.94 -20.62
N LEU A 15 -8.85 14.08 -19.74
CA LEU A 15 -9.02 14.43 -18.32
C LEU A 15 -8.61 15.87 -17.98
N ARG A 16 -7.97 16.60 -18.90
CA ARG A 16 -7.35 17.91 -18.64
C ARG A 16 -8.30 19.11 -18.69
N ASP A 17 -9.54 18.93 -19.15
CA ASP A 17 -10.48 20.05 -19.34
C ASP A 17 -11.19 20.39 -18.02
N ALA A 18 -10.92 21.60 -17.51
CA ALA A 18 -11.49 22.10 -16.26
C ALA A 18 -12.99 22.41 -16.36
N GLN A 19 -13.51 22.64 -17.57
CA GLN A 19 -14.91 23.02 -17.80
C GLN A 19 -15.81 21.82 -18.03
N SER A 20 -15.26 20.72 -18.55
CA SER A 20 -15.99 19.47 -18.76
C SER A 20 -16.43 18.88 -17.43
N THR A 21 -17.66 18.37 -17.36
CA THR A 21 -18.12 17.66 -16.16
C THR A 21 -17.35 16.35 -16.00
N PHE A 22 -17.32 15.80 -14.78
CA PHE A 22 -16.68 14.52 -14.53
C PHE A 22 -17.24 13.40 -15.42
N GLU A 23 -18.56 13.38 -15.65
CA GLU A 23 -19.19 12.42 -16.57
C GLU A 23 -18.74 12.61 -18.03
N GLN A 24 -18.62 13.86 -18.50
CA GLN A 24 -18.19 14.16 -19.87
C GLN A 24 -16.73 13.80 -20.08
N SER A 25 -15.86 14.14 -19.13
CA SER A 25 -14.45 13.76 -19.12
C SER A 25 -14.28 12.24 -19.09
N ALA A 26 -15.10 11.54 -18.30
CA ALA A 26 -15.08 10.08 -18.24
C ALA A 26 -15.48 9.42 -19.57
N LYS A 27 -16.54 9.91 -20.21
CA LYS A 27 -16.93 9.44 -21.56
C LYS A 27 -15.84 9.71 -22.59
N ARG A 28 -15.24 10.91 -22.56
CA ARG A 28 -14.17 11.30 -23.49
C ARG A 28 -12.92 10.44 -23.29
N PHE A 29 -12.56 10.15 -22.05
CA PHE A 29 -11.47 9.25 -21.70
C PHE A 29 -11.69 7.87 -22.30
N GLU A 30 -12.88 7.30 -22.13
CA GLU A 30 -13.25 6.00 -22.69
C GLU A 30 -13.24 6.00 -24.23
N ASP A 31 -13.81 7.02 -24.86
CA ASP A 31 -13.79 7.18 -26.32
C ASP A 31 -12.36 7.25 -26.89
N LEU A 32 -11.45 7.93 -26.19
CA LEU A 32 -10.04 8.04 -26.60
C LEU A 32 -9.32 6.70 -26.48
N ARG A 33 -9.60 5.92 -25.43
CA ARG A 33 -9.04 4.56 -25.27
C ARG A 33 -9.50 3.63 -26.40
N GLN A 34 -10.78 3.65 -26.71
CA GLN A 34 -11.35 2.85 -27.80
C GLN A 34 -10.73 3.20 -29.15
N ARG A 35 -10.50 4.49 -29.42
CA ARG A 35 -9.84 4.95 -30.65
C ARG A 35 -8.36 4.57 -30.72
N ALA A 36 -7.68 4.56 -29.58
CA ALA A 36 -6.28 4.16 -29.48
C ALA A 36 -6.08 2.63 -29.59
N GLY A 37 -7.16 1.85 -29.65
CA GLY A 37 -7.09 0.39 -29.69
C GLY A 37 -6.51 -0.20 -28.40
N ILE A 38 -6.55 0.55 -27.30
CA ILE A 38 -6.11 0.06 -25.99
C ILE A 38 -7.15 -0.96 -25.57
N ALA A 39 -6.77 -2.25 -25.61
CA ALA A 39 -7.64 -3.33 -25.15
C ALA A 39 -8.12 -3.05 -23.72
N PHE A 40 -9.33 -3.49 -23.39
CA PHE A 40 -9.87 -3.36 -22.05
C PHE A 40 -8.98 -4.13 -21.07
N SER A 41 -8.07 -3.41 -20.41
CA SER A 41 -7.34 -3.86 -19.24
C SER A 41 -8.37 -4.11 -18.13
N GLY A 42 -8.18 -5.15 -17.31
CA GLY A 42 -9.09 -5.41 -16.19
C GLY A 42 -9.26 -4.18 -15.28
N VAL A 43 -10.38 -4.12 -14.54
CA VAL A 43 -10.72 -2.99 -13.63
C VAL A 43 -9.56 -2.65 -12.68
N PHE A 44 -8.86 -3.68 -12.20
CA PHE A 44 -7.70 -3.52 -11.31
C PHE A 44 -6.53 -2.79 -12.00
N GLU A 45 -6.13 -3.24 -13.19
CA GLU A 45 -5.03 -2.64 -13.95
C GLU A 45 -5.34 -1.19 -14.32
N GLU A 46 -6.59 -0.93 -14.74
CA GLU A 46 -7.03 0.43 -15.02
C GLU A 46 -6.97 1.32 -13.78
N SER A 47 -7.42 0.81 -12.65
CA SER A 47 -7.36 1.55 -11.39
C SER A 47 -5.90 1.82 -10.98
N LEU A 48 -4.99 0.88 -11.21
CA LEU A 48 -3.57 1.08 -10.94
C LEU A 48 -2.97 2.17 -11.85
N ARG A 49 -3.31 2.18 -13.14
CA ARG A 49 -2.86 3.23 -14.08
C ARG A 49 -3.37 4.62 -13.71
N LEU A 50 -4.63 4.72 -13.31
CA LEU A 50 -5.23 5.96 -12.80
C LEU A 50 -4.52 6.45 -11.53
N LYS A 51 -4.26 5.54 -10.58
CA LYS A 51 -3.57 5.85 -9.32
C LYS A 51 -2.14 6.33 -9.57
N ASN A 52 -1.39 5.64 -10.43
CA ASN A 52 -0.01 6.05 -10.76
C ASN A 52 0.03 7.42 -11.45
N THR A 53 -0.91 7.67 -12.37
CA THR A 53 -1.05 8.98 -13.02
C THR A 53 -1.39 10.06 -11.98
N LEU A 54 -2.27 9.76 -11.05
CA LEU A 54 -2.65 10.66 -9.98
C LEU A 54 -1.47 11.02 -9.08
N ASP A 55 -0.66 10.05 -8.67
CA ASP A 55 0.57 10.28 -7.89
C ASP A 55 1.58 11.15 -8.66
N HIS A 56 1.77 10.87 -9.96
CA HIS A 56 2.65 11.64 -10.83
C HIS A 56 2.20 13.12 -10.93
N TYR A 57 0.91 13.34 -11.20
CA TYR A 57 0.36 14.69 -11.31
C TYR A 57 0.31 15.42 -9.98
N GLU A 58 0.17 14.70 -8.87
CA GLU A 58 0.28 15.28 -7.54
C GLU A 58 1.69 15.78 -7.27
N ALA A 59 2.72 14.98 -7.57
CA ALA A 59 4.11 15.40 -7.42
C ALA A 59 4.42 16.62 -8.29
N THR A 60 3.97 16.60 -9.55
CA THR A 60 4.18 17.69 -10.51
C THR A 60 3.45 18.98 -10.11
N ALA A 61 2.20 18.86 -9.65
CA ALA A 61 1.39 20.01 -9.23
C ALA A 61 1.99 20.78 -8.04
N ARG A 62 2.84 20.16 -7.21
CA ARG A 62 3.55 20.85 -6.13
C ARG A 62 4.53 21.90 -6.65
N PHE A 63 5.13 21.66 -7.81
CA PHE A 63 6.14 22.55 -8.40
C PHE A 63 5.59 23.38 -9.56
N ASP A 64 4.51 22.94 -10.20
CA ASP A 64 3.91 23.61 -11.34
C ASP A 64 2.37 23.59 -11.23
N PRO A 65 1.77 24.38 -10.34
CA PRO A 65 0.34 24.33 -10.08
C PRO A 65 -0.45 25.01 -11.21
N LYS A 66 -1.29 24.23 -11.90
CA LYS A 66 -2.05 24.64 -13.10
C LYS A 66 -3.42 23.97 -13.17
N TRP A 67 -4.35 24.61 -13.88
CA TRP A 67 -5.70 24.08 -14.13
C TRP A 67 -5.70 22.67 -14.74
N THR A 68 -4.77 22.39 -15.64
CA THR A 68 -4.62 21.07 -16.26
C THR A 68 -4.31 20.00 -15.22
N HIS A 69 -3.40 20.28 -14.28
CA HIS A 69 -3.02 19.34 -13.23
C HIS A 69 -4.16 19.12 -12.24
N LEU A 70 -4.85 20.18 -11.82
CA LEU A 70 -6.04 20.04 -10.97
C LEU A 70 -7.13 19.20 -11.64
N SER A 71 -7.38 19.44 -12.92
CA SER A 71 -8.40 18.70 -13.68
C SER A 71 -8.06 17.22 -13.78
N VAL A 72 -6.81 16.88 -14.09
CA VAL A 72 -6.35 15.48 -14.14
C VAL A 72 -6.50 14.81 -12.77
N LEU A 73 -6.05 15.46 -11.69
CA LEU A 73 -6.16 14.93 -10.33
C LEU A 73 -7.62 14.59 -9.97
N LEU A 74 -8.54 15.56 -10.15
CA LEU A 74 -9.94 15.37 -9.76
C LEU A 74 -10.67 14.34 -10.64
N ASN A 75 -10.39 14.32 -11.94
CA ASN A 75 -10.96 13.32 -12.83
C ASN A 75 -10.41 11.91 -12.53
N CYS A 76 -9.13 11.76 -12.18
CA CYS A 76 -8.58 10.47 -11.76
C CYS A 76 -9.25 9.96 -10.47
N GLU A 77 -9.45 10.81 -9.45
CA GLU A 77 -10.17 10.43 -8.22
C GLU A 77 -11.60 9.98 -8.53
N TYR A 78 -12.32 10.71 -9.40
CA TYR A 78 -13.67 10.35 -9.83
C TYR A 78 -13.72 9.00 -10.56
N GLN A 79 -12.77 8.75 -11.47
CA GLN A 79 -12.70 7.50 -12.23
C GLN A 79 -12.35 6.32 -11.34
N LEU A 80 -11.37 6.48 -10.44
CA LEU A 80 -11.02 5.47 -9.43
C LEU A 80 -12.23 5.06 -8.59
N TYR A 81 -13.00 6.04 -8.12
CA TYR A 81 -14.24 5.78 -7.39
C TYR A 81 -15.28 5.07 -8.26
N THR A 82 -15.50 5.54 -9.50
CA THR A 82 -16.51 4.99 -10.40
C THR A 82 -16.23 3.53 -10.79
N LEU A 83 -14.96 3.19 -11.06
CA LEU A 83 -14.53 1.83 -11.38
C LEU A 83 -14.76 0.86 -10.22
N ASN A 84 -14.62 1.33 -8.98
CA ASN A 84 -14.70 0.51 -7.77
C ASN A 84 -16.03 0.69 -7.00
N ARG A 85 -17.03 1.37 -7.59
CA ARG A 85 -18.31 1.68 -6.91
C ARG A 85 -19.14 0.45 -6.53
N GLY A 86 -18.92 -0.68 -7.21
CA GLY A 86 -19.60 -1.94 -6.92
C GLY A 86 -19.06 -2.65 -5.68
N THR A 87 -17.88 -2.22 -5.20
CA THR A 87 -17.24 -2.78 -4.03
C THR A 87 -17.66 -1.99 -2.79
N PRO A 88 -18.19 -2.64 -1.74
CA PRO A 88 -18.48 -1.95 -0.48
C PRO A 88 -17.25 -1.18 0.00
N LEU A 89 -17.44 0.04 0.51
CA LEU A 89 -16.33 0.95 0.80
C LEU A 89 -15.25 0.33 1.71
N ARG A 90 -15.67 -0.51 2.68
CA ARG A 90 -14.78 -1.27 3.57
C ARG A 90 -13.77 -2.15 2.82
N TYR A 91 -14.15 -2.69 1.66
CA TYR A 91 -13.33 -3.58 0.84
C TYR A 91 -12.78 -2.87 -0.40
N ASN A 92 -12.92 -1.54 -0.49
CA ASN A 92 -12.42 -0.80 -1.64
C ASN A 92 -10.89 -0.71 -1.58
N PRO A 93 -10.17 -1.18 -2.61
CA PRO A 93 -8.70 -1.23 -2.59
C PRO A 93 -8.03 0.16 -2.54
N PHE A 94 -8.79 1.24 -2.78
CA PHE A 94 -8.31 2.62 -2.75
C PHE A 94 -8.76 3.40 -1.50
N LEU A 95 -9.40 2.74 -0.52
CA LEU A 95 -9.79 3.41 0.72
C LEU A 95 -8.57 3.97 1.48
N SER A 96 -7.49 3.18 1.60
CA SER A 96 -6.25 3.63 2.24
C SER A 96 -5.68 4.87 1.56
N HIS A 97 -5.60 4.85 0.24
CA HIS A 97 -5.16 6.00 -0.57
C HIS A 97 -5.95 7.28 -0.25
N TRP A 98 -7.29 7.21 -0.20
CA TRP A 98 -8.12 8.40 0.10
C TRP A 98 -7.94 8.89 1.54
N VAL A 99 -7.87 7.97 2.51
CA VAL A 99 -7.63 8.32 3.92
C VAL A 99 -6.26 8.97 4.10
N GLU A 100 -5.20 8.38 3.53
CA GLU A 100 -3.84 8.92 3.56
C GLU A 100 -3.75 10.29 2.88
N ALA A 101 -4.40 10.44 1.72
CA ALA A 101 -4.47 11.71 1.01
C ALA A 101 -5.14 12.78 1.87
N LEU A 102 -6.26 12.48 2.55
CA LEU A 102 -6.90 13.43 3.47
C LEU A 102 -5.99 13.81 4.63
N GLN A 103 -5.36 12.83 5.29
CA GLN A 103 -4.44 13.08 6.41
C GLN A 103 -3.27 13.97 5.97
N ARG A 104 -2.64 13.64 4.84
CA ARG A 104 -1.48 14.35 4.30
C ARG A 104 -1.82 15.74 3.80
N LEU A 105 -2.91 15.89 3.04
CA LEU A 105 -3.33 17.17 2.48
C LEU A 105 -3.87 18.13 3.55
N SER A 106 -4.39 17.63 4.67
CA SER A 106 -4.89 18.46 5.78
C SER A 106 -3.79 19.04 6.66
N GLN A 107 -2.57 18.49 6.61
CA GLN A 107 -1.43 19.07 7.33
C GLN A 107 -1.08 20.45 6.77
N PRO A 108 -0.62 21.42 7.58
CA PRO A 108 -0.18 22.70 7.05
C PRO A 108 0.96 22.48 6.02
N PRO A 109 1.04 23.30 4.95
CA PRO A 109 2.15 23.23 4.01
C PRO A 109 3.48 23.38 4.76
N SER A 110 4.45 22.54 4.42
CA SER A 110 5.79 22.63 4.99
C SER A 110 6.42 23.98 4.64
N GLU A 111 7.35 24.48 5.47
CA GLU A 111 8.04 25.76 5.21
C GLU A 111 8.67 25.80 3.82
N HIS A 112 9.17 24.66 3.34
CA HIS A 112 9.72 24.51 1.98
C HIS A 112 8.69 24.73 0.87
N GLU A 113 7.42 24.34 1.05
CA GLU A 113 6.36 24.61 0.07
C GLU A 113 5.99 26.10 0.02
N THR A 114 6.12 26.82 1.14
CA THR A 114 5.79 28.25 1.20
C THR A 114 6.78 29.17 0.49
N LEU A 115 8.02 28.70 0.25
CA LEU A 115 9.04 29.47 -0.45
C LEU A 115 8.80 29.55 -1.96
N PHE A 116 8.08 28.57 -2.53
CA PHE A 116 7.72 28.53 -3.95
C PHE A 116 6.30 29.05 -4.18
N LYS A 117 5.97 30.25 -3.67
CA LYS A 117 4.76 30.97 -4.09
C LYS A 117 4.90 31.39 -5.55
N ILE A 118 4.70 30.43 -6.44
CA ILE A 118 4.52 30.68 -7.86
C ILE A 118 3.09 31.20 -7.98
N ASP A 119 2.95 32.46 -8.41
CA ASP A 119 1.67 33.05 -8.78
C ASP A 119 1.16 32.37 -10.06
N GLY A 120 0.67 31.14 -9.90
CA GLY A 120 -0.04 30.38 -10.93
C GLY A 120 -1.52 30.75 -10.96
N PRO A 121 -2.22 30.43 -12.06
CA PRO A 121 -3.67 30.65 -12.16
C PRO A 121 -4.49 29.80 -11.18
N VAL A 122 -3.86 28.82 -10.53
CA VAL A 122 -4.43 27.98 -9.47
C VAL A 122 -3.35 27.80 -8.40
N PRO A 123 -3.43 28.47 -7.25
CA PRO A 123 -2.48 28.27 -6.16
C PRO A 123 -2.46 26.81 -5.69
N ALA A 124 -1.28 26.29 -5.31
CA ALA A 124 -1.13 24.91 -4.82
C ALA A 124 -1.98 24.66 -3.55
N THR A 125 -2.13 25.66 -2.69
CA THR A 125 -3.01 25.61 -1.50
C THR A 125 -4.47 25.36 -1.88
N ASP A 126 -4.91 25.97 -2.97
CA ASP A 126 -6.28 25.85 -3.45
C ASP A 126 -6.49 24.48 -4.10
N MET A 127 -5.52 23.98 -4.87
CA MET A 127 -5.55 22.62 -5.40
C MET A 127 -5.71 21.57 -4.29
N ARG A 128 -4.99 21.75 -3.17
CA ARG A 128 -5.10 20.88 -1.99
C ARG A 128 -6.50 20.96 -1.37
N ALA A 129 -7.02 22.16 -1.15
CA ALA A 129 -8.35 22.35 -0.56
C ALA A 129 -9.46 21.74 -1.41
N VAL A 130 -9.42 21.97 -2.73
CA VAL A 130 -10.39 21.41 -3.68
C VAL A 130 -10.32 19.88 -3.73
N ARG A 131 -9.10 19.32 -3.74
CA ARG A 131 -8.92 17.87 -3.72
C ARG A 131 -9.41 17.24 -2.41
N ILE A 132 -9.17 17.87 -1.26
CA ILE A 132 -9.71 17.43 0.04
C ILE A 132 -11.24 17.36 -0.03
N GLU A 133 -11.91 18.42 -0.49
CA GLU A 133 -13.37 18.43 -0.57
C GLU A 133 -13.90 17.40 -1.57
N MET A 134 -13.19 17.14 -2.68
CA MET A 134 -13.53 16.04 -3.59
C MET A 134 -13.49 14.70 -2.87
N ILE A 135 -12.38 14.36 -2.22
CA ILE A 135 -12.20 13.06 -1.54
C ILE A 135 -13.22 12.89 -0.40
N LYS A 136 -13.44 13.92 0.42
CA LYS A 136 -14.49 13.91 1.45
C LYS A 136 -15.86 13.60 0.87
N SER A 137 -16.16 14.16 -0.30
CA SER A 137 -17.45 13.98 -0.93
C SER A 137 -17.58 12.59 -1.55
N LEU A 138 -16.52 12.03 -2.15
CA LEU A 138 -16.47 10.65 -2.63
C LEU A 138 -16.68 9.64 -1.50
N LEU A 139 -16.03 9.83 -0.35
CA LEU A 139 -16.17 8.93 0.80
C LEU A 139 -17.59 8.96 1.42
N ARG A 140 -18.33 10.06 1.22
CA ARG A 140 -19.73 10.20 1.65
C ARG A 140 -20.74 9.75 0.60
N ALA A 141 -20.28 9.54 -0.63
CA ALA A 141 -21.14 9.29 -1.76
C ALA A 141 -21.72 7.88 -1.67
N ASP A 142 -23.04 7.79 -1.55
CA ASP A 142 -23.75 6.53 -1.81
C ASP A 142 -23.90 6.26 -3.31
N ASP A 143 -23.84 7.32 -4.14
CA ASP A 143 -24.02 7.25 -5.60
C ASP A 143 -23.09 8.24 -6.35
N PRO A 144 -22.28 7.77 -7.33
CA PRO A 144 -21.47 8.63 -8.19
C PRO A 144 -22.24 9.73 -8.92
N SER A 145 -23.55 9.54 -9.15
CA SER A 145 -24.38 10.53 -9.86
C SER A 145 -24.40 11.89 -9.17
N GLN A 146 -24.19 11.92 -7.85
CA GLN A 146 -24.08 13.14 -7.05
C GLN A 146 -22.92 14.03 -7.51
N PHE A 147 -21.86 13.45 -8.08
CA PHE A 147 -20.64 14.16 -8.49
C PHE A 147 -20.55 14.34 -10.00
N SER A 148 -21.13 13.42 -10.77
CA SER A 148 -21.04 13.35 -12.24
C SER A 148 -21.24 14.67 -12.99
N ARG A 149 -22.08 15.57 -12.47
CA ARG A 149 -22.46 16.85 -13.10
C ARG A 149 -21.54 18.02 -12.77
N PHE A 150 -20.66 17.89 -11.79
CA PHE A 150 -19.69 18.93 -11.46
C PHE A 150 -18.51 18.87 -12.43
N SER A 151 -17.93 20.03 -12.72
CA SER A 151 -16.63 20.14 -13.38
C SER A 151 -15.55 20.54 -12.37
N PRO A 152 -14.26 20.28 -12.66
CA PRO A 152 -13.15 20.76 -11.83
C PRO A 152 -13.24 22.25 -11.49
N LYS A 153 -13.63 23.09 -12.47
CA LYS A 153 -13.80 24.53 -12.28
C LYS A 153 -14.95 24.86 -11.31
N VAL A 154 -16.10 24.23 -11.47
CA VAL A 154 -17.26 24.45 -10.59
C VAL A 154 -16.93 24.02 -9.16
N LEU A 155 -16.24 22.90 -8.98
CA LEU A 155 -15.81 22.44 -7.66
C LEU A 155 -14.81 23.41 -7.04
N TYR A 156 -13.83 23.91 -7.82
CA TYR A 156 -12.91 24.94 -7.37
C TYR A 156 -13.63 26.20 -6.91
N ASP A 157 -14.55 26.73 -7.73
CA ASP A 157 -15.28 27.96 -7.40
C ASP A 157 -16.14 27.76 -6.14
N SER A 158 -16.72 26.57 -5.94
CA SER A 158 -17.46 26.26 -4.71
C SER A 158 -16.57 26.23 -3.47
N VAL A 159 -15.36 25.67 -3.55
CA VAL A 159 -14.51 25.48 -2.37
C VAL A 159 -13.72 26.74 -2.05
N VAL A 160 -13.15 27.38 -3.06
CA VAL A 160 -12.21 28.49 -2.91
C VAL A 160 -12.94 29.83 -2.85
N GLU A 161 -13.74 30.14 -3.87
CA GLU A 161 -14.42 31.45 -3.97
C GLU A 161 -15.58 31.55 -2.97
N GLN A 162 -16.37 30.50 -2.85
CA GLN A 162 -17.50 30.46 -1.91
C GLN A 162 -17.12 29.98 -0.51
N LYS A 163 -15.85 29.59 -0.31
CA LYS A 163 -15.30 29.11 0.97
C LYS A 163 -16.12 27.97 1.59
N LYS A 164 -16.69 27.11 0.75
CA LYS A 164 -17.49 25.98 1.21
C LYS A 164 -16.55 24.88 1.70
N ASN A 165 -16.45 24.74 3.01
CA ASN A 165 -15.73 23.66 3.67
C ASN A 165 -16.72 22.76 4.41
N SER A 166 -16.77 21.51 4.02
CA SER A 166 -17.64 20.54 4.68
C SER A 166 -16.91 19.97 5.90
N PRO A 167 -17.50 19.96 7.11
CA PRO A 167 -16.94 19.23 8.24
C PRO A 167 -16.86 17.75 7.83
N PHE A 168 -15.83 17.01 8.24
CA PHE A 168 -15.62 15.61 7.89
C PHE A 168 -14.92 14.85 9.00
N GLU A 169 -15.46 13.69 9.37
CA GLU A 169 -14.88 12.80 10.38
C GLU A 169 -14.18 11.66 9.64
N ILE A 170 -12.85 11.61 9.76
CA ILE A 170 -12.01 10.59 9.11
C ILE A 170 -11.96 9.27 9.90
N GLU A 171 -12.24 9.32 11.20
CA GLU A 171 -12.14 8.18 12.13
C GLU A 171 -12.95 6.94 11.72
N PRO A 172 -14.19 7.04 11.20
CA PRO A 172 -14.91 5.85 10.74
C PRO A 172 -14.16 5.09 9.64
N TYR A 173 -13.45 5.79 8.75
CA TYR A 173 -12.71 5.19 7.65
C TYR A 173 -11.38 4.62 8.11
N ILE A 174 -10.69 5.28 9.06
CA ILE A 174 -9.50 4.74 9.72
C ILE A 174 -9.84 3.42 10.42
N ARG A 175 -10.96 3.37 11.16
CA ARG A 175 -11.42 2.14 11.81
C ARG A 175 -11.70 1.02 10.82
N MET A 176 -12.27 1.31 9.65
CA MET A 176 -12.44 0.29 8.60
C MET A 176 -11.08 -0.29 8.17
N LEU A 177 -10.07 0.55 7.99
CA LEU A 177 -8.72 0.10 7.63
C LEU A 177 -8.06 -0.69 8.77
N GLU A 178 -8.26 -0.31 10.03
CA GLU A 178 -7.77 -1.07 11.20
C GLU A 178 -8.48 -2.43 11.33
N GLU A 179 -9.77 -2.51 11.05
CA GLU A 179 -10.55 -3.75 11.10
C GLU A 179 -10.12 -4.75 10.02
N GLU A 180 -9.80 -4.27 8.81
CA GLU A 180 -9.26 -5.09 7.71
C GLU A 180 -7.75 -5.39 7.88
N GLY A 181 -7.13 -4.85 8.95
CA GLY A 181 -5.71 -5.02 9.25
C GLY A 181 -4.78 -4.25 8.31
N ILE A 182 -5.32 -3.31 7.51
CA ILE A 182 -4.51 -2.42 6.67
C ILE A 182 -3.77 -1.41 7.55
N TYR A 183 -4.41 -0.92 8.63
CA TYR A 183 -3.78 -0.05 9.63
C TYR A 183 -3.56 -0.79 10.96
N GLU A 184 -2.52 -0.40 11.70
CA GLU A 184 -2.35 -0.81 13.10
C GLU A 184 -3.42 -0.15 13.98
N ARG A 185 -4.00 -0.92 14.92
CA ARG A 185 -4.95 -0.37 15.89
C ARG A 185 -4.26 0.66 16.75
N THR A 186 -4.67 1.92 16.60
CA THR A 186 -4.26 2.97 17.53
C THR A 186 -4.75 2.63 18.94
N ALA A 187 -3.82 2.55 19.90
CA ALA A 187 -4.07 2.17 21.30
C ALA A 187 -5.09 3.07 22.05
N SER A 188 -5.56 4.12 21.39
CA SER A 188 -6.55 5.10 21.85
C SER A 188 -7.98 4.56 21.91
N SER A 189 -8.27 3.41 21.32
CA SER A 189 -9.63 2.85 21.33
C SER A 189 -9.89 2.13 22.67
N PRO A 190 -10.81 2.61 23.54
CA PRO A 190 -10.96 2.12 24.91
C PRO A 190 -11.67 0.76 25.02
N VAL A 191 -11.74 -0.01 23.93
CA VAL A 191 -12.43 -1.30 23.88
C VAL A 191 -11.39 -2.38 23.56
N ALA A 192 -10.98 -3.10 24.61
CA ALA A 192 -10.10 -4.28 24.59
C ALA A 192 -8.58 -4.04 24.52
N GLN A 193 -8.00 -3.57 25.63
CA GLN A 193 -6.63 -3.95 26.00
C GLN A 193 -6.65 -4.69 27.33
N GLY A 194 -6.88 -6.00 27.25
CA GLY A 194 -6.57 -6.95 28.31
C GLY A 194 -5.28 -7.68 27.97
N LYS A 195 -4.18 -7.27 28.61
CA LYS A 195 -2.93 -8.01 28.88
C LYS A 195 -2.26 -8.74 27.71
N LEU A 196 -1.14 -8.17 27.24
CA LEU A 196 0.17 -8.83 27.17
C LEU A 196 1.23 -7.81 26.71
N LYS A 197 2.01 -7.30 27.67
CA LYS A 197 3.30 -6.67 27.42
C LYS A 197 4.34 -7.52 28.12
N GLN A 198 5.24 -8.15 27.37
CA GLN A 198 6.67 -8.11 27.68
C GLN A 198 7.53 -8.73 26.59
N ALA A 199 8.56 -7.96 26.25
CA ALA A 199 9.88 -8.34 25.75
C ALA A 199 9.98 -8.89 24.33
N VAL A 200 10.48 -8.06 23.40
CA VAL A 200 11.69 -8.37 22.63
C VAL A 200 12.39 -7.05 22.29
N ASP A 201 13.47 -6.74 23.01
CA ASP A 201 14.56 -5.87 22.58
C ASP A 201 15.81 -6.75 22.72
N SER A 202 16.39 -7.22 21.61
CA SER A 202 17.76 -7.75 21.53
C SER A 202 18.10 -8.22 20.11
N SER A 203 18.62 -7.30 19.30
CA SER A 203 19.40 -7.59 18.10
C SER A 203 20.85 -7.92 18.49
N ASN A 204 21.20 -9.21 18.56
CA ASN A 204 22.55 -9.71 18.21
C ASN A 204 22.61 -11.24 18.33
N SER A 205 22.91 -11.90 17.21
CA SER A 205 23.39 -13.29 17.07
C SER A 205 23.02 -14.25 18.20
N GLN A 206 21.81 -14.81 18.15
CA GLN A 206 21.41 -15.91 19.03
C GLN A 206 22.32 -17.14 18.80
N PRO A 207 22.89 -17.75 19.86
CA PRO A 207 23.66 -18.98 19.75
C PRO A 207 22.78 -20.12 19.20
N LEU A 208 23.36 -21.01 18.39
CA LEU A 208 22.68 -22.16 17.75
C LEU A 208 21.84 -23.01 18.72
N ASN A 209 22.20 -23.03 20.00
CA ASN A 209 21.48 -23.76 21.05
C ASN A 209 20.08 -23.17 21.32
N ASP A 210 19.94 -21.84 21.25
CA ASP A 210 18.68 -21.15 21.50
C ASP A 210 17.68 -21.42 20.36
N ARG A 211 18.17 -21.54 19.12
CA ARG A 211 17.33 -21.89 17.95
C ARG A 211 16.73 -23.27 18.09
N GLN A 212 17.52 -24.26 18.52
CA GLN A 212 17.03 -25.63 18.71
C GLN A 212 16.01 -25.70 19.85
N GLN A 213 16.28 -25.00 20.94
CA GLN A 213 15.35 -24.90 22.07
C GLN A 213 14.03 -24.22 21.67
N TRP A 214 14.10 -23.10 20.94
CA TRP A 214 12.91 -22.42 20.43
C TRP A 214 12.11 -23.30 19.47
N SER A 215 12.77 -24.00 18.54
CA SER A 215 12.09 -24.90 17.59
C SER A 215 11.38 -26.05 18.32
N GLN A 216 12.03 -26.65 19.33
CA GLN A 216 11.43 -27.69 20.17
C GLN A 216 10.26 -27.16 20.99
N TYR A 217 10.42 -25.98 21.60
CA TYR A 217 9.36 -25.30 22.32
C TYR A 217 8.14 -25.06 21.42
N MET A 218 8.36 -24.55 20.20
CA MET A 218 7.30 -24.29 19.24
C MET A 218 6.59 -25.59 18.84
N LEU A 219 7.33 -26.67 18.56
CA LEU A 219 6.74 -27.98 18.26
C LEU A 219 5.89 -28.53 19.41
N SER A 220 6.40 -28.48 20.64
CA SER A 220 5.63 -28.88 21.83
C SER A 220 4.39 -28.00 22.02
N ARG A 221 4.48 -26.70 21.74
CA ARG A 221 3.34 -25.78 21.82
C ARG A 221 2.29 -26.07 20.75
N MET A 222 2.71 -26.43 19.53
CA MET A 222 1.78 -26.88 18.49
C MET A 222 1.02 -28.14 18.88
N GLU A 223 1.62 -29.05 19.64
CA GLU A 223 0.94 -30.25 20.16
C GLU A 223 -0.05 -29.92 21.28
N MET A 224 0.26 -28.94 22.13
CA MET A 224 -0.56 -28.58 23.30
C MET A 224 -1.68 -27.57 22.99
N ASP A 225 -1.38 -26.56 22.17
CA ASP A 225 -2.29 -25.48 21.77
C ASP A 225 -2.01 -25.06 20.31
N PRO A 226 -2.53 -25.82 19.33
CA PRO A 226 -2.31 -25.57 17.91
C PRO A 226 -2.69 -24.16 17.46
N LYS A 227 -3.76 -23.59 18.00
CA LYS A 227 -4.29 -22.29 17.55
C LYS A 227 -3.36 -21.15 17.95
N SER A 228 -2.94 -21.13 19.22
CA SER A 228 -1.99 -20.13 19.70
C SER A 228 -0.63 -20.27 19.01
N ALA A 229 -0.19 -21.49 18.75
CA ALA A 229 1.06 -21.73 18.03
C ALA A 229 0.99 -21.27 16.57
N VAL A 230 -0.11 -21.51 15.87
CA VAL A 230 -0.31 -21.02 14.49
C VAL A 230 -0.30 -19.50 14.43
N ASP A 231 -0.97 -18.82 15.37
CA ASP A 231 -0.92 -17.35 15.46
C ASP A 231 0.51 -16.85 15.66
N GLU A 232 1.32 -17.50 16.50
CA GLU A 232 2.73 -17.13 16.66
C GLU A 232 3.56 -17.42 15.39
N LEU A 233 3.30 -18.55 14.71
CA LEU A 233 3.99 -18.92 13.46
C LEU A 233 3.75 -17.91 12.34
N THR A 234 2.53 -17.38 12.21
CA THR A 234 2.19 -16.42 11.15
C THR A 234 2.80 -15.03 11.39
N HIS A 235 3.24 -14.74 12.62
CA HIS A 235 3.84 -13.45 13.01
C HIS A 235 5.37 -13.52 13.21
N LEU A 236 6.03 -14.59 12.75
CA LEU A 236 7.48 -14.69 12.84
C LEU A 236 8.16 -13.65 11.95
N PRO A 237 9.33 -13.11 12.37
CA PRO A 237 10.07 -12.17 11.54
C PRO A 237 10.63 -12.87 10.30
N VAL A 238 10.91 -12.08 9.26
CA VAL A 238 11.39 -12.56 7.96
C VAL A 238 12.90 -12.81 8.00
N GLU A 239 13.30 -13.83 8.76
CA GLU A 239 14.69 -14.26 8.89
C GLU A 239 14.88 -15.70 8.45
N LEU A 240 16.08 -16.03 7.96
CA LEU A 240 16.41 -17.37 7.46
C LEU A 240 16.09 -18.49 8.46
N ALA A 241 16.32 -18.25 9.76
CA ALA A 241 16.10 -19.26 10.79
C ALA A 241 14.63 -19.70 10.88
N TYR A 242 13.70 -18.75 10.78
CA TYR A 242 12.26 -18.97 10.85
C TYR A 242 11.71 -19.49 9.52
N LEU A 243 12.22 -18.99 8.38
CA LEU A 243 11.86 -19.48 7.05
C LEU A 243 12.26 -20.96 6.85
N ASP A 244 13.45 -21.34 7.32
CA ASP A 244 13.89 -22.75 7.35
C ASP A 244 12.98 -23.61 8.23
N PHE A 245 12.55 -23.08 9.38
CA PHE A 245 11.68 -23.80 10.31
C PHE A 245 10.30 -24.01 9.69
N LEU A 246 9.67 -22.98 9.12
CA LEU A 246 8.42 -23.09 8.38
C LEU A 246 8.53 -24.07 7.21
N THR A 247 9.61 -24.00 6.42
CA THR A 247 9.89 -24.97 5.35
C THR A 247 9.95 -26.38 5.91
N THR A 248 10.61 -26.58 7.06
CA THR A 248 10.74 -27.89 7.71
C THR A 248 9.39 -28.41 8.21
N LEU A 249 8.53 -27.55 8.75
CA LEU A 249 7.18 -27.91 9.19
C LEU A 249 6.31 -28.42 8.03
N VAL A 250 6.36 -27.73 6.88
CA VAL A 250 5.63 -28.12 5.68
C VAL A 250 6.24 -29.39 5.06
N GLN A 251 7.56 -29.42 4.88
CA GLN A 251 8.26 -30.55 4.26
C GLN A 251 8.12 -31.86 5.05
N ASN A 252 8.12 -31.80 6.39
CA ASN A 252 7.94 -32.98 7.24
C ASN A 252 6.46 -33.33 7.48
N GLN A 253 5.53 -32.60 6.86
CA GLN A 253 4.08 -32.71 7.04
C GLN A 253 3.67 -32.59 8.52
N THR A 254 4.41 -31.81 9.31
CA THR A 254 4.14 -31.65 10.75
C THR A 254 2.80 -30.97 10.97
N LEU A 255 2.49 -29.94 10.16
CA LEU A 255 1.19 -29.25 10.20
C LEU A 255 0.04 -30.22 9.91
N GLN A 256 0.19 -31.03 8.86
CA GLN A 256 -0.82 -32.01 8.46
C GLN A 256 -1.03 -33.11 9.51
N LYS A 257 0.04 -33.58 10.18
CA LYS A 257 -0.06 -34.56 11.27
C LYS A 257 -0.85 -34.04 12.48
N LEU A 258 -0.90 -32.71 12.66
CA LEU A 258 -1.65 -32.03 13.71
C LEU A 258 -3.02 -31.52 13.23
N ASP A 259 -3.48 -31.94 12.04
CA ASP A 259 -4.74 -31.50 11.42
C ASP A 259 -4.80 -29.98 11.16
N ILE A 260 -3.64 -29.38 10.86
CA ILE A 260 -3.50 -27.96 10.52
C ILE A 260 -3.23 -27.87 9.00
N PRO A 261 -4.09 -27.17 8.23
CA PRO A 261 -3.85 -26.98 6.81
C PRO A 261 -2.64 -26.06 6.59
N ALA A 262 -1.67 -26.49 5.79
CA ALA A 262 -0.43 -25.74 5.58
C ALA A 262 -0.65 -24.44 4.79
N SER A 263 -1.46 -24.48 3.73
CA SER A 263 -1.63 -23.34 2.81
C SER A 263 -2.15 -22.07 3.51
N PRO A 264 -3.19 -22.11 4.36
CA PRO A 264 -3.61 -20.92 5.12
C PRO A 264 -2.51 -20.35 6.02
N VAL A 265 -1.75 -21.19 6.72
CA VAL A 265 -0.66 -20.73 7.61
C VAL A 265 0.44 -20.02 6.81
N ILE A 266 0.82 -20.59 5.66
CA ILE A 266 1.85 -20.01 4.80
C ILE A 266 1.36 -18.69 4.18
N ARG A 267 0.10 -18.65 3.73
CA ARG A 267 -0.53 -17.43 3.21
C ARG A 267 -0.54 -16.31 4.24
N ASP A 268 -1.00 -16.59 5.45
CA ASP A 268 -1.10 -15.61 6.53
C ASP A 268 0.29 -15.11 6.95
N TYR A 269 1.31 -16.00 6.95
CA TYR A 269 2.70 -15.62 7.15
C TYR A 269 3.22 -14.68 6.04
N ILE A 270 2.96 -14.99 4.76
CA ILE A 270 3.38 -14.14 3.64
C ILE A 270 2.73 -12.76 3.75
N GLN A 271 1.44 -12.71 4.04
CA GLN A 271 0.69 -11.46 4.22
C GLN A 271 1.29 -10.61 5.36
N HIS A 272 1.61 -11.22 6.50
CA HIS A 272 2.30 -10.53 7.59
C HIS A 272 3.68 -10.03 7.17
N ALA A 273 4.48 -10.86 6.50
CA ALA A 273 5.80 -10.51 5.99
C ALA A 273 5.78 -9.33 4.99
N LEU A 274 4.74 -9.23 4.16
CA LEU A 274 4.55 -8.12 3.22
C LEU A 274 4.26 -6.81 3.95
N ARG A 275 3.42 -6.84 4.99
CA ARG A 275 3.17 -5.66 5.85
C ARG A 275 4.44 -5.20 6.55
N LEU A 276 5.25 -6.12 7.08
CA LEU A 276 6.55 -5.78 7.66
C LEU A 276 7.47 -5.13 6.62
N ALA A 277 7.55 -5.68 5.41
CA ALA A 277 8.36 -5.14 4.33
C ALA A 277 7.89 -3.74 3.89
N GLU A 278 6.58 -3.48 3.90
CA GLU A 278 6.01 -2.17 3.66
C GLU A 278 6.49 -1.14 4.71
N HIS A 279 6.33 -1.45 6.00
CA HIS A 279 6.77 -0.56 7.08
C HIS A 279 8.26 -0.26 7.02
N MET A 280 9.10 -1.23 6.66
CA MET A 280 10.53 -0.99 6.44
C MET A 280 10.80 0.02 5.31
N GLY A 281 9.90 0.16 4.34
CA GLY A 281 10.04 1.14 3.26
C GLY A 281 9.67 2.57 3.65
N GLU A 282 8.92 2.73 4.75
CA GLU A 282 8.53 4.04 5.27
C GLU A 282 9.72 4.68 5.98
N HIS A 283 10.02 5.94 5.65
CA HIS A 283 11.00 6.69 6.43
C HIS A 283 10.46 6.90 7.85
N PRO A 284 11.28 6.70 8.91
CA PRO A 284 10.88 7.10 10.25
C PRO A 284 10.43 8.55 10.17
N ARG A 285 9.13 8.81 10.40
CA ARG A 285 8.63 10.18 10.47
C ARG A 285 9.47 10.86 11.53
N ALA A 286 10.28 11.84 11.12
CA ALA A 286 11.12 12.60 12.04
C ALA A 286 10.23 13.06 13.19
N THR A 287 10.41 12.45 14.35
CA THR A 287 9.71 12.83 15.57
C THR A 287 10.01 14.30 15.77
N PRO A 288 9.01 15.20 15.83
CA PRO A 288 9.28 16.62 15.95
C PRO A 288 10.09 16.85 17.23
N ALA A 289 11.29 17.40 17.03
CA ALA A 289 12.30 17.60 18.04
C ALA A 289 11.73 18.30 19.28
N SER A 290 11.67 17.58 20.38
CA SER A 290 11.64 18.18 21.70
C SER A 290 13.02 18.79 22.01
N VAL A 291 13.06 20.12 21.94
CA VAL A 291 13.95 21.07 22.64
C VAL A 291 15.46 21.01 22.31
N PRO A 292 16.08 22.15 21.91
CA PRO A 292 17.51 22.24 21.70
C PRO A 292 18.21 22.51 23.04
N GLU A 293 18.88 21.51 23.61
CA GLU A 293 19.94 21.76 24.59
C GLU A 293 21.31 21.50 23.95
N SER A 294 21.93 22.63 23.62
CA SER A 294 23.34 22.87 23.37
C SER A 294 24.28 21.79 23.92
N SER A 295 24.86 21.00 23.03
CA SER A 295 26.16 20.38 23.29
C SER A 295 26.88 20.11 21.98
N ASN A 296 27.96 20.87 21.77
CA ASN A 296 28.96 20.62 20.74
C ASN A 296 29.56 19.22 20.96
N SER A 297 29.27 18.29 20.06
CA SER A 297 30.10 17.11 19.85
C SER A 297 30.02 16.68 18.39
N ALA A 298 31.01 17.15 17.63
CA ALA A 298 31.40 16.53 16.38
C ALA A 298 32.06 15.18 16.72
N VAL A 299 31.34 14.08 16.53
CA VAL A 299 31.93 12.73 16.46
C VAL A 299 31.17 11.88 15.45
N ASN A 300 31.95 11.30 14.54
CA ASN A 300 31.61 10.24 13.60
C ASN A 300 30.66 9.18 14.19
N GLY A 301 29.61 8.82 13.43
CA GLY A 301 28.70 7.73 13.81
C GLY A 301 27.66 7.43 12.74
N GLY A 302 28.07 7.36 11.46
CA GLY A 302 27.22 6.87 10.37
C GLY A 302 27.22 5.36 10.33
N ALA A 303 26.51 4.71 11.23
CA ALA A 303 26.14 3.30 11.20
C ALA A 303 25.09 3.05 12.30
N GLU A 304 24.16 2.14 12.02
CA GLU A 304 23.20 1.56 13.00
C GLU A 304 21.85 2.27 13.17
N ASP A 305 21.17 2.53 12.05
CA ASP A 305 19.72 2.34 12.03
C ASP A 305 19.38 1.52 10.76
N GLY A 306 19.85 0.27 10.76
CA GLY A 306 19.83 -0.63 9.60
C GLY A 306 18.50 -1.34 9.34
N GLU A 307 17.47 -1.01 10.11
CA GLU A 307 16.17 -1.69 10.09
C GLU A 307 15.13 -0.97 9.22
N HIS A 308 15.41 0.27 8.81
CA HIS A 308 14.49 1.10 8.03
C HIS A 308 15.09 1.55 6.70
N GLY A 309 14.22 1.86 5.75
CA GLY A 309 14.54 2.32 4.41
C GLY A 309 14.50 1.24 3.33
N ARG A 310 14.60 1.71 2.07
CA ARG A 310 14.52 0.87 0.86
C ARG A 310 15.45 -0.34 0.86
N ALA A 311 16.62 -0.24 1.51
CA ALA A 311 17.58 -1.35 1.59
C ALA A 311 17.07 -2.49 2.47
N ALA A 312 16.50 -2.18 3.64
CA ALA A 312 15.90 -3.16 4.55
C ALA A 312 14.69 -3.84 3.89
N GLN A 313 13.78 -3.03 3.31
CA GLN A 313 12.64 -3.54 2.52
C GLN A 313 13.11 -4.47 1.39
N THR A 314 14.13 -4.07 0.63
CA THR A 314 14.68 -4.90 -0.47
C THR A 314 15.20 -6.24 0.05
N ARG A 315 15.92 -6.25 1.18
CA ARG A 315 16.45 -7.47 1.79
C ARG A 315 15.33 -8.42 2.22
N THR A 316 14.31 -7.89 2.87
CA THR A 316 13.13 -8.65 3.33
C THR A 316 12.40 -9.31 2.17
N ILE A 317 12.13 -8.55 1.09
CA ILE A 317 11.47 -9.11 -0.10
C ILE A 317 12.35 -10.19 -0.75
N LYS A 318 13.67 -10.03 -0.83
CA LYS A 318 14.55 -11.08 -1.38
C LYS A 318 14.49 -12.37 -0.56
N LEU A 319 14.44 -12.28 0.77
CA LEU A 319 14.29 -13.47 1.62
C LEU A 319 12.94 -14.15 1.41
N LEU A 320 11.87 -13.37 1.31
CA LEU A 320 10.53 -13.89 1.04
C LEU A 320 10.45 -14.59 -0.33
N LEU A 321 11.05 -14.00 -1.37
CA LEU A 321 11.13 -14.63 -2.69
C LEU A 321 11.92 -15.95 -2.68
N LEU A 322 13.02 -16.03 -1.91
CA LEU A 322 13.78 -17.26 -1.74
C LEU A 322 12.95 -18.35 -1.07
N PHE A 323 12.18 -17.98 -0.04
CA PHE A 323 11.25 -18.87 0.64
C PHE A 323 10.16 -19.39 -0.30
N LEU A 324 9.47 -18.50 -1.00
CA LEU A 324 8.42 -18.86 -1.97
C LEU A 324 8.95 -19.78 -3.09
N ARG A 325 10.10 -19.43 -3.68
CA ARG A 325 10.74 -20.25 -4.72
C ARG A 325 11.10 -21.64 -4.19
N ASN A 326 11.53 -21.76 -2.95
CA ASN A 326 11.84 -23.05 -2.32
C ASN A 326 10.56 -23.89 -2.09
N LEU A 327 9.47 -23.27 -1.61
CA LEU A 327 8.18 -23.95 -1.44
C LEU A 327 7.66 -24.49 -2.78
N ILE A 328 7.67 -23.67 -3.82
CA ILE A 328 7.15 -24.02 -5.16
C ILE A 328 8.02 -25.08 -5.82
N ARG A 329 9.35 -24.90 -5.87
CA ARG A 329 10.26 -25.87 -6.52
C ARG A 329 10.23 -27.26 -5.89
N LYS A 330 9.93 -27.34 -4.59
CA LYS A 330 9.80 -28.61 -3.86
C LYS A 330 8.37 -29.15 -3.85
N ALA A 331 7.45 -28.51 -4.57
CA ALA A 331 6.02 -28.84 -4.56
C ALA A 331 5.44 -28.96 -3.14
N LEU A 332 5.90 -28.10 -2.22
CA LEU A 332 5.44 -28.10 -0.83
C LEU A 332 4.10 -27.36 -0.67
N ILE A 333 3.87 -26.34 -1.50
CA ILE A 333 2.63 -25.59 -1.58
C ILE A 333 2.33 -25.35 -3.08
N PRO A 334 1.12 -25.67 -3.57
CA PRO A 334 0.71 -25.36 -4.93
C PRO A 334 0.75 -23.84 -5.17
N PRO A 335 1.26 -23.36 -6.31
CA PRO A 335 1.25 -21.92 -6.62
C PRO A 335 -0.14 -21.29 -6.56
N GLU A 336 -1.18 -22.05 -6.89
CA GLU A 336 -2.57 -21.61 -6.91
C GLU A 336 -3.08 -21.22 -5.52
N ASP A 337 -2.57 -21.90 -4.47
CA ASP A 337 -2.97 -21.66 -3.08
C ASP A 337 -2.45 -20.31 -2.53
N ILE A 338 -1.41 -19.76 -3.15
CA ILE A 338 -0.74 -18.50 -2.79
C ILE A 338 -0.68 -17.53 -3.98
N TYR A 339 -1.58 -17.69 -4.95
CA TYR A 339 -1.58 -16.94 -6.20
C TYR A 339 -1.69 -15.43 -5.95
N PHE A 340 -2.59 -15.01 -5.07
CA PHE A 340 -2.82 -13.60 -4.78
C PHE A 340 -1.60 -12.93 -4.12
N GLU A 341 -0.93 -13.65 -3.21
CA GLU A 341 0.31 -13.19 -2.57
C GLU A 341 1.44 -13.04 -3.59
N ILE A 342 1.57 -14.00 -4.51
CA ILE A 342 2.55 -13.93 -5.61
C ILE A 342 2.26 -12.70 -6.48
N GLN A 343 1.01 -12.48 -6.86
CA GLN A 343 0.61 -11.32 -7.68
C GLN A 343 0.87 -10.00 -6.94
N GLU A 344 0.52 -9.92 -5.65
CA GLU A 344 0.78 -8.75 -4.83
C GLU A 344 2.28 -8.41 -4.81
N ILE A 345 3.14 -9.40 -4.56
CA ILE A 345 4.60 -9.22 -4.58
C ILE A 345 5.07 -8.72 -5.96
N CYS A 346 4.61 -9.38 -7.02
CA CYS A 346 5.02 -9.10 -8.39
C CYS A 346 4.63 -7.70 -8.86
N VAL A 347 3.48 -7.18 -8.41
CA VAL A 347 3.01 -5.84 -8.74
C VAL A 347 3.66 -4.79 -7.85
N ARG A 348 3.57 -4.98 -6.53
CA ARG A 348 3.95 -3.96 -5.54
C ARG A 348 5.46 -3.72 -5.50
N TYR A 349 6.24 -4.78 -5.68
CA TYR A 349 7.70 -4.73 -5.60
C TYR A 349 8.38 -4.94 -6.95
N VAL A 350 7.66 -4.71 -8.07
CA VAL A 350 8.15 -4.88 -9.45
C VAL A 350 9.47 -4.15 -9.74
N TRP A 351 9.76 -3.07 -9.00
CA TRP A 351 10.99 -2.30 -9.14
C TRP A 351 12.24 -3.08 -8.68
N ILE A 352 12.10 -4.09 -7.83
CA ILE A 352 13.19 -4.99 -7.40
C ILE A 352 13.48 -6.00 -8.53
N ARG A 353 14.75 -6.14 -8.93
CA ARG A 353 15.16 -7.02 -10.04
C ARG A 353 14.75 -8.48 -9.79
N GLU A 354 14.98 -8.97 -8.58
CA GLU A 354 14.67 -10.34 -8.17
C GLU A 354 13.18 -10.66 -8.23
N VAL A 355 12.30 -9.66 -8.05
CA VAL A 355 10.84 -9.85 -8.21
C VAL A 355 10.48 -10.12 -9.67
N ARG A 356 11.11 -9.43 -10.62
CA ARG A 356 10.88 -9.67 -12.06
C ARG A 356 11.43 -11.03 -12.50
N GLU A 357 12.59 -11.42 -11.99
CA GLU A 357 13.15 -12.77 -12.21
C GLU A 357 12.25 -13.86 -11.58
N PHE A 358 11.63 -13.57 -10.43
CA PHE A 358 10.68 -14.49 -9.81
C PHE A 358 9.39 -14.59 -10.62
N ARG A 359 8.85 -13.49 -11.12
CA ARG A 359 7.67 -13.48 -12.00
C ARG A 359 7.90 -14.33 -13.24
N ALA A 360 9.02 -14.14 -13.94
CA ALA A 360 9.38 -14.96 -15.10
C ALA A 360 9.49 -16.45 -14.73
N PHE A 361 10.05 -16.77 -13.55
CA PHE A 361 10.10 -18.15 -13.05
C PHE A 361 8.72 -18.78 -12.82
N ILE A 362 7.71 -18.00 -12.40
CA ILE A 362 6.34 -18.49 -12.25
C ILE A 362 5.68 -18.72 -13.62
N GLU A 363 5.82 -17.75 -14.53
CA GLU A 363 5.27 -17.82 -15.90
C GLU A 363 5.91 -18.98 -16.71
N GLU A 364 7.24 -19.14 -16.65
CA GLU A 364 7.96 -20.25 -17.32
C GLU A 364 7.63 -21.63 -16.71
N GLY A 365 7.20 -21.67 -15.44
CA GLY A 365 6.81 -22.89 -14.75
C GLY A 365 5.46 -23.44 -15.20
N GLU A 366 4.53 -22.56 -15.60
CA GLU A 366 3.20 -22.95 -16.12
C GLU A 366 3.29 -23.53 -17.55
N ASP A 367 4.23 -23.05 -18.37
CA ASP A 367 4.40 -23.50 -19.76
C ASP A 367 5.19 -24.82 -19.90
N GLY A 368 5.76 -25.35 -18.82
CA GLY A 368 6.69 -26.47 -18.82
C GLY A 368 6.11 -27.87 -18.60
N GLU A 369 4.82 -28.00 -18.24
CA GLU A 369 4.19 -29.27 -17.85
C GLU A 369 3.23 -29.90 -18.90
N GLU A 370 3.20 -29.39 -20.14
CA GLU A 370 2.48 -30.04 -21.27
C GLU A 370 3.36 -31.00 -22.11
N GLY A 371 4.39 -31.61 -21.51
CA GLY A 371 5.33 -32.53 -22.17
C GLY A 371 5.18 -34.01 -21.80
#